data_AF-A0A1D2R029-F1
#
_entry.id   AF-A0A1D2R029-F1
#
_cell.length_a   1.000
_cell.length_b   1.000
_cell.length_c   1.000
_cell.angle_alpha   90.00
_cell.angle_beta   90.00
_cell.angle_gamma   90.00
#
_symmetry.space_group_name_H-M   'P 1'
#
loop_
_entity.id
_entity.type
_entity.pdbx_description
1 polymer ?
#
loop_
_entity_poly.entity_id
_entity_poly.type
_entity_poly.pdbx_seq_one_letter_code
_entity_poly.pdbx_strand_id
1 'polypeptide(L)'
;MKEIPHVPSGIPSACSLHLDNPERLPSNLGIADILTLIFPPGYQPQYFKISHTLLTLLLEEQTLETNDLKEFMEKNNYSRSTLYGEVIPKLVYFGLVKKGVIKGRGKPIKLTLSSNFSEILHRIASSWEMIVALSGARQ
;
A
#
# COMPACT_ATOMS: atom_id res chain seq x y z
N MET A 1 1.83 29.93 -19.71
CA MET A 1 2.27 28.52 -19.63
C MET A 1 3.10 28.38 -18.36
N LYS A 2 2.66 27.58 -17.39
CA LYS A 2 3.47 27.30 -16.19
C LYS A 2 4.36 26.09 -16.51
N GLU A 3 5.67 26.27 -16.35
CA GLU A 3 6.65 25.19 -16.50
C GLU A 3 6.34 24.07 -15.51
N ILE A 4 6.35 22.82 -16.01
CA ILE A 4 6.27 21.64 -15.16
C ILE A 4 7.71 21.37 -14.69
N PRO A 5 8.01 21.46 -13.38
CA PRO A 5 9.36 21.29 -12.90
C PRO A 5 9.82 19.85 -13.13
N HIS A 6 11.06 19.72 -13.64
CA HIS A 6 11.74 18.44 -13.81
C HIS A 6 11.90 17.77 -12.44
N VAL A 7 11.17 16.70 -12.18
CA VAL A 7 11.30 15.91 -10.95
C VAL A 7 12.53 14.99 -11.10
N PRO A 8 13.57 15.11 -10.26
CA PRO A 8 14.72 14.21 -10.32
C PRO A 8 14.29 12.76 -10.01
N SER A 9 14.99 11.77 -10.56
CA SER A 9 14.67 10.36 -10.31
C SER A 9 14.97 10.00 -8.85
N GLY A 10 13.93 10.02 -8.02
CA GLY A 10 13.98 9.74 -6.58
C GLY A 10 12.91 10.57 -5.87
N ILE A 11 12.18 9.96 -4.94
CA ILE A 11 11.25 10.70 -4.07
C ILE A 11 12.10 11.67 -3.25
N PRO A 12 11.90 12.99 -3.36
CA PRO A 12 12.63 13.96 -2.53
C PRO A 12 12.43 13.64 -1.05
N SER A 13 13.49 13.70 -0.22
CA SER A 13 13.41 13.38 1.22
C SER A 13 12.33 14.16 1.97
N ALA A 14 11.99 15.36 1.50
CA ALA A 14 10.91 16.19 2.05
C ALA A 14 9.52 15.53 1.93
N CYS A 15 9.37 14.47 1.14
CA CYS A 15 8.08 13.89 0.77
C CYS A 15 8.04 12.37 0.99
N SER A 16 8.97 11.84 1.78
CA SER A 16 9.13 10.39 2.02
C SER A 16 8.05 9.79 2.93
N LEU A 17 7.33 10.62 3.70
CA LEU A 17 6.16 10.26 4.50
C LEU A 17 5.16 11.43 4.40
N HIS A 18 4.14 11.31 3.55
CA HIS A 18 3.09 12.33 3.40
C HIS A 18 2.08 12.21 4.54
N LEU A 19 2.52 12.61 5.73
CA LEU A 19 1.62 12.98 6.81
C LEU A 19 1.78 14.48 6.96
N ASP A 20 0.81 15.25 6.45
CA ASP A 20 0.85 16.73 6.47
C ASP A 20 1.02 17.28 7.90
N ASN A 21 0.69 16.48 8.91
CA ASN A 21 1.07 16.68 10.31
C ASN A 21 1.11 15.33 11.07
N PRO A 22 2.28 14.71 11.29
CA PRO A 22 2.37 13.42 11.97
C PRO A 22 1.98 13.49 13.46
N GLU A 23 2.01 14.67 14.08
CA GLU A 23 1.59 14.88 15.47
C GLU A 23 0.06 14.90 15.63
N ARG A 24 -0.70 14.93 14.53
CA ARG A 24 -2.16 15.03 14.51
C ARG A 24 -2.81 14.06 13.52
N LEU A 25 -2.37 12.80 13.52
CA LEU A 25 -3.13 11.77 12.85
C LEU A 25 -4.53 11.67 13.50
N PRO A 26 -5.62 11.71 12.72
CA PRO A 26 -6.95 11.44 13.26
C PRO A 26 -6.99 10.03 13.83
N SER A 27 -7.78 9.84 14.88
CA SER A 27 -7.92 8.54 15.55
C SER A 27 -8.56 7.46 14.65
N ASN A 28 -9.19 7.87 13.55
CA ASN A 28 -9.87 7.01 12.58
C ASN A 28 -9.31 7.23 11.16
N LEU A 29 -8.15 6.64 10.87
CA LEU A 29 -7.61 6.61 9.51
C LEU A 29 -8.41 5.67 8.61
N GLY A 30 -8.75 6.14 7.41
CA GLY A 30 -9.35 5.33 6.36
C GLY A 30 -8.31 4.65 5.48
N ILE A 31 -8.78 3.82 4.53
CA ILE A 31 -7.90 3.15 3.56
C ILE A 31 -7.10 4.16 2.73
N ALA A 32 -7.74 5.26 2.34
CA ALA A 32 -7.10 6.31 1.56
C ALA A 32 -5.86 6.85 2.30
N ASP A 33 -5.99 7.11 3.60
CA ASP A 33 -4.89 7.62 4.43
C ASP A 33 -3.76 6.60 4.59
N ILE A 34 -4.10 5.31 4.72
CA ILE A 34 -3.08 4.24 4.74
C ILE A 34 -2.36 4.16 3.39
N LEU A 35 -3.09 4.34 2.29
CA LEU A 35 -2.53 4.27 0.95
C LEU A 35 -1.68 5.48 0.59
N THR A 36 -1.88 6.67 1.17
CA THR A 36 -0.99 7.81 0.91
C THR A 36 0.44 7.54 1.39
N LEU A 37 0.60 6.68 2.42
CA LEU A 37 1.92 6.24 2.91
C LEU A 37 2.63 5.34 1.89
N ILE A 38 1.88 4.50 1.17
CA ILE A 38 2.44 3.48 0.27
C ILE A 38 2.54 4.00 -1.17
N PHE A 39 1.53 4.72 -1.62
CA PHE A 39 1.39 5.33 -2.94
C PHE A 39 1.01 6.80 -2.78
N PRO A 40 1.98 7.68 -2.50
CA PRO A 40 1.69 9.10 -2.34
C PRO A 40 1.01 9.64 -3.60
N PRO A 41 -0.21 10.21 -3.52
CA PRO A 41 -0.99 10.59 -4.70
C PRO A 41 -0.31 11.70 -5.52
N GLY A 42 0.54 12.54 -4.90
CA GLY A 42 1.33 13.55 -5.60
C GLY A 42 2.41 12.97 -6.53
N TYR A 43 2.85 11.73 -6.31
CA TYR A 43 3.89 11.07 -7.13
C TYR A 43 3.38 9.87 -7.91
N GLN A 44 2.45 9.12 -7.33
CA GLN A 44 1.95 7.86 -7.86
C GLN A 44 0.41 7.89 -7.93
N PRO A 45 -0.22 8.89 -8.58
CA PRO A 45 -1.67 9.07 -8.56
C PRO A 45 -2.43 7.87 -9.15
N GLN A 46 -1.89 7.27 -10.21
CA GLN A 46 -2.52 6.12 -10.85
C GLN A 46 -2.44 4.88 -9.94
N TYR A 47 -1.31 4.63 -9.30
CA TYR A 47 -1.16 3.48 -8.39
C TYR A 47 -1.99 3.67 -7.11
N PHE A 48 -2.07 4.90 -6.58
CA PHE A 48 -2.98 5.24 -5.49
C PHE A 48 -4.43 4.91 -5.88
N LYS A 49 -4.90 5.41 -7.03
CA LYS A 49 -6.28 5.17 -7.50
C LYS A 49 -6.58 3.68 -7.68
N ILE A 50 -5.69 2.94 -8.35
CA ILE A 50 -5.88 1.50 -8.58
C ILE A 50 -5.91 0.76 -7.24
N SER A 51 -4.99 1.08 -6.33
CA SER A 51 -4.89 0.42 -5.02
C SER A 51 -6.10 0.72 -4.15
N HIS A 52 -6.58 1.96 -4.13
CA HIS A 52 -7.78 2.36 -3.40
C HIS A 52 -8.99 1.57 -3.91
N THR A 53 -9.22 1.59 -5.23
CA THR A 53 -10.35 0.88 -5.85
C THR A 53 -10.28 -0.63 -5.58
N LEU A 54 -9.08 -1.23 -5.67
CA LEU A 54 -8.87 -2.64 -5.42
C LEU A 54 -9.15 -3.02 -3.95
N LEU A 55 -8.66 -2.23 -2.99
CA LEU A 55 -8.86 -2.51 -1.57
C LEU A 55 -10.30 -2.29 -1.11
N THR A 56 -11.00 -1.30 -1.68
CA THR A 56 -12.43 -1.12 -1.46
C THR A 56 -13.21 -2.36 -1.90
N LEU A 57 -12.95 -2.85 -3.13
CA LEU A 57 -13.56 -4.08 -3.61
C LEU A 57 -13.21 -5.29 -2.72
N LEU A 58 -11.96 -5.39 -2.28
CA LEU A 58 -11.50 -6.50 -1.44
C LEU A 58 -12.11 -6.47 -0.03
N LEU A 59 -12.51 -5.30 0.49
CA LEU A 59 -13.28 -5.20 1.74
C LEU A 59 -14.73 -5.68 1.56
N GLU A 60 -15.33 -5.39 0.41
CA GLU A 60 -16.69 -5.81 0.10
C GLU A 60 -16.74 -7.34 -0.12
N GLU A 61 -15.85 -7.86 -0.96
CA GLU A 61 -15.88 -9.26 -1.40
C GLU A 61 -15.06 -10.21 -0.52
N GLN A 62 -14.21 -9.69 0.38
CA GLN A 62 -13.27 -10.41 1.26
C GLN A 62 -12.15 -11.19 0.55
N THR A 63 -12.42 -11.71 -0.64
CA THR A 63 -11.51 -12.50 -1.46
C THR A 63 -11.69 -12.13 -2.92
N LEU A 64 -10.58 -11.98 -3.66
CA LEU A 64 -10.59 -11.88 -5.12
C LEU A 64 -9.73 -12.97 -5.73
N GLU A 65 -10.28 -13.70 -6.68
CA GLU A 65 -9.60 -14.71 -7.47
C GLU A 65 -9.16 -14.17 -8.82
N THR A 66 -8.56 -15.04 -9.64
CA THR A 66 -7.98 -14.64 -10.93
C THR A 66 -9.02 -14.10 -11.91
N ASN A 67 -10.25 -14.63 -11.88
CA ASN A 67 -11.31 -14.15 -12.75
C ASN A 67 -11.85 -12.79 -12.28
N ASP A 68 -12.04 -12.61 -10.98
CA ASP A 68 -12.47 -11.33 -10.40
C ASP A 68 -11.43 -10.22 -10.68
N LEU A 69 -10.14 -10.55 -10.58
CA LEU A 69 -9.07 -9.61 -10.95
C LEU A 69 -9.03 -9.28 -12.44
N LYS A 70 -9.42 -10.22 -13.32
CA LYS A 70 -9.55 -9.93 -14.77
C LYS A 70 -10.73 -9.01 -15.03
N GLU A 71 -11.89 -9.31 -14.46
CA GLU A 71 -13.08 -8.46 -14.57
C GLU A 71 -12.82 -7.07 -14.01
N PHE A 72 -12.15 -6.97 -12.86
CA PHE A 72 -11.70 -5.72 -12.27
C PHE A 72 -10.82 -4.91 -13.23
N MET A 73 -9.85 -5.54 -13.90
CA MET A 73 -9.00 -4.87 -14.88
C MET A 73 -9.79 -4.40 -16.09
N GLU A 74 -10.67 -5.24 -16.64
CA GLU A 74 -11.48 -4.92 -17.82
C GLU A 74 -12.45 -3.77 -17.53
N LYS A 75 -13.18 -3.84 -16.41
CA LYS A 75 -14.14 -2.82 -15.97
C LYS A 75 -13.50 -1.45 -15.76
N ASN A 76 -12.27 -1.42 -15.27
CA ASN A 76 -11.56 -0.19 -14.92
C ASN A 76 -10.50 0.23 -15.96
N ASN A 77 -10.35 -0.53 -17.05
CA ASN A 77 -9.33 -0.33 -18.08
C ASN A 77 -7.89 -0.26 -17.51
N TYR A 78 -7.55 -1.18 -16.61
CA TYR A 78 -6.21 -1.27 -16.01
C TYR A 78 -5.35 -2.32 -16.70
N SER A 79 -4.08 -1.99 -16.92
CA SER A 79 -3.15 -2.91 -17.54
C SER A 79 -2.73 -4.03 -16.59
N ARG A 80 -2.46 -5.21 -17.15
CA ARG A 80 -1.96 -6.36 -16.41
C ARG A 80 -0.61 -6.07 -15.75
N SER A 81 0.29 -5.36 -16.44
CA SER A 81 1.61 -5.00 -15.92
C SER A 81 1.49 -4.08 -14.72
N THR A 82 0.58 -3.11 -14.74
CA THR A 82 0.34 -2.23 -13.60
C THR A 82 -0.22 -2.99 -12.40
N LEU A 83 -1.28 -3.79 -12.59
CA LEU A 83 -1.93 -4.46 -11.46
C LEU A 83 -1.07 -5.57 -10.86
N TYR A 84 -0.58 -6.49 -11.69
CA TYR A 84 0.16 -7.67 -11.23
C TYR A 84 1.66 -7.42 -11.05
N GLY A 85 2.24 -6.44 -11.74
CA GLY A 85 3.66 -6.11 -11.67
C GLY A 85 3.99 -5.09 -10.60
N GLU A 86 3.14 -4.09 -10.38
CA GLU A 86 3.44 -2.96 -9.50
C GLU A 86 2.55 -2.96 -8.25
N VAL A 87 1.23 -2.91 -8.44
CA VAL A 87 0.27 -2.65 -7.35
C VAL A 87 0.18 -3.83 -6.38
N ILE A 88 -0.19 -5.02 -6.87
CA ILE A 88 -0.36 -6.20 -6.00
C ILE A 88 0.96 -6.55 -5.27
N PRO A 89 2.13 -6.62 -5.94
CA PRO A 89 3.38 -6.93 -5.25
C PRO A 89 3.70 -5.96 -4.12
N LYS A 90 3.47 -4.66 -4.32
CA LYS A 90 3.73 -3.65 -3.30
C LYS A 90 2.73 -3.74 -2.14
N LEU A 91 1.45 -3.98 -2.41
CA LEU A 91 0.46 -4.23 -1.35
C LEU A 91 0.78 -5.49 -0.52
N VAL A 92 1.28 -6.55 -1.17
CA VAL A 92 1.76 -7.77 -0.49
C VAL A 92 3.00 -7.47 0.35
N TYR A 93 3.94 -6.72 -0.19
CA TYR A 93 5.18 -6.34 0.50
C TYR A 93 4.91 -5.58 1.79
N PHE A 94 4.00 -4.61 1.76
CA PHE A 94 3.56 -3.89 2.97
C PHE A 94 2.59 -4.71 3.83
N GLY A 95 2.18 -5.91 3.41
CA GLY A 95 1.37 -6.79 4.22
C GLY A 95 -0.10 -6.38 4.35
N LEU A 96 -0.59 -5.51 3.46
CA LEU A 96 -2.01 -5.13 3.37
C LEU A 96 -2.87 -6.24 2.78
N VAL A 97 -2.28 -7.03 1.88
CA VAL A 97 -2.95 -8.18 1.24
C VAL A 97 -2.05 -9.40 1.27
N LYS A 98 -2.67 -10.58 1.28
CA LYS A 98 -2.00 -11.87 1.15
C LYS A 98 -2.30 -12.45 -0.23
N LYS A 99 -1.26 -12.96 -0.88
CA LYS A 99 -1.35 -13.65 -2.15
C LYS A 99 -1.24 -15.16 -1.91
N GLY A 100 -2.33 -15.89 -2.15
CA GLY A 100 -2.39 -17.34 -2.14
C GLY A 100 -2.36 -17.94 -3.55
N VAL A 101 -2.12 -19.25 -3.62
CA VAL A 101 -2.25 -20.06 -4.84
C VAL A 101 -3.39 -21.05 -4.65
N ILE A 102 -4.31 -21.09 -5.62
CA ILE A 102 -5.38 -22.09 -5.64
C ILE A 102 -4.84 -23.36 -6.31
N LYS A 103 -5.13 -24.55 -5.77
CA LYS A 103 -4.71 -25.81 -6.41
C LYS A 103 -5.51 -26.00 -7.72
N GLY A 104 -4.84 -26.03 -8.87
CA GLY A 104 -5.47 -26.20 -10.19
C GLY A 104 -4.50 -26.05 -11.37
N ARG A 105 -4.97 -26.26 -12.61
CA ARG A 105 -4.17 -26.01 -13.84
C ARG A 105 -3.99 -24.50 -14.04
N GLY A 106 -2.73 -24.05 -14.13
CA GLY A 106 -2.36 -22.64 -14.26
C GLY A 106 -1.65 -22.09 -13.00
N LYS A 107 -1.42 -20.77 -12.96
CA LYS A 107 -0.99 -20.06 -11.74
C LYS A 107 -2.14 -19.21 -11.18
N PRO A 108 -3.28 -19.82 -10.77
CA PRO A 108 -4.40 -19.06 -10.24
C PRO A 108 -3.99 -18.40 -8.91
N ILE A 109 -4.23 -17.10 -8.84
CA ILE A 109 -3.97 -16.26 -7.69
C ILE A 109 -5.28 -16.07 -6.91
N LYS A 110 -5.17 -16.14 -5.59
CA LYS A 110 -6.17 -15.69 -4.63
C LYS A 110 -5.60 -14.52 -3.83
N LEU A 111 -6.36 -13.43 -3.72
CA LEU A 111 -6.00 -12.25 -2.97
C LEU A 111 -6.97 -12.10 -1.80
N THR A 112 -6.45 -11.84 -0.60
CA THR A 112 -7.26 -11.58 0.61
C THR A 112 -6.64 -10.45 1.41
N LEU A 113 -7.41 -9.77 2.26
CA LEU A 113 -6.88 -8.79 3.20
C LEU A 113 -5.95 -9.44 4.23
N SER A 114 -5.11 -8.62 4.86
CA SER A 114 -4.07 -9.08 5.78
C SER A 114 -3.86 -8.09 6.93
N SER A 115 -3.72 -8.63 8.15
CA SER A 115 -3.31 -7.91 9.36
C SER A 115 -1.79 -7.68 9.45
N ASN A 116 -1.01 -8.24 8.51
CA ASN A 116 0.45 -8.21 8.61
C ASN A 116 1.02 -6.78 8.58
N PHE A 117 0.33 -5.84 7.93
CA PHE A 117 0.70 -4.42 7.98
C PHE A 117 0.75 -3.88 9.40
N SER A 118 -0.27 -4.15 10.24
CA SER A 118 -0.26 -3.70 11.64
C SER A 118 0.83 -4.38 12.45
N GLU A 119 1.08 -5.67 12.20
CA GLU A 119 2.14 -6.42 12.89
C GLU A 119 3.54 -5.85 12.58
N ILE A 120 3.80 -5.48 11.32
CA ILE A 120 5.05 -4.84 10.91
C ILE A 120 5.22 -3.50 11.64
N LEU A 121 4.19 -2.65 11.62
CA LEU A 121 4.26 -1.34 12.27
C LEU A 121 4.47 -1.46 13.78
N HIS A 122 3.80 -2.40 14.45
CA HIS A 122 4.00 -2.63 15.89
C HIS A 122 5.44 -3.04 16.18
N ARG A 123 6.03 -3.95 15.39
CA ARG A 123 7.43 -4.37 15.56
C ARG A 123 8.40 -3.21 15.38
N ILE A 124 8.17 -2.34 14.39
CA ILE A 124 8.99 -1.14 14.17
C ILE A 124 8.87 -0.19 15.36
N ALA A 125 7.64 0.10 15.82
CA ALA A 125 7.38 0.97 16.96
C ALA A 125 8.08 0.47 18.22
N SER A 126 7.85 -0.80 18.61
CA SER A 126 8.47 -1.38 19.80
C SER A 126 9.99 -1.41 19.72
N SER A 127 10.56 -1.65 18.52
CA SER A 127 12.02 -1.61 18.34
C SER A 127 12.59 -0.21 18.56
N TRP A 128 11.90 0.83 18.08
CA TRP A 128 12.32 2.21 18.29
C TRP A 128 12.23 2.63 19.76
N GLU A 129 11.13 2.29 20.44
CA GLU A 129 10.95 2.54 21.87
C GLU A 129 12.10 1.93 22.70
N MET A 130 12.50 0.70 22.37
CA MET A 130 13.61 0.02 23.03
C MET A 130 14.95 0.77 22.81
N ILE A 131 15.22 1.23 21.59
CA ILE A 131 16.44 2.00 21.27
C ILE A 131 16.50 3.29 22.10
N VAL A 132 15.38 4.02 22.17
CA VAL A 132 15.28 5.27 22.94
C VAL A 132 15.49 4.99 24.43
N ALA A 133 14.83 3.98 24.99
CA ALA A 133 14.97 3.61 26.40
C ALA A 133 16.42 3.27 26.77
N LEU A 134 17.12 2.51 25.93
CA LEU A 134 18.53 2.17 26.15
C LEU A 134 19.47 3.38 26.02
N SER A 135 19.13 4.36 25.19
CA SER A 135 19.90 5.59 25.03
C SER A 135 19.76 6.54 26.23
N GLY A 136 18.56 6.60 26.83
CA GLY A 136 18.28 7.41 28.02
C GLY A 136 18.82 6.80 29.31
N ALA A 137 18.92 5.47 29.40
CA ALA A 137 19.47 4.77 30.56
C ALA A 137 21.01 4.89 30.72
N ARG A 138 21.68 5.59 29.80
CA ARG A 138 23.14 5.85 29.82
C ARG A 138 23.51 7.27 30.27
N GLN A 139 22.54 8.08 30.68
CA GLN A 139 22.76 9.37 31.37
C GLN A 139 22.46 9.23 32.85
#